data_AF-A0A952JUQ1-F1
#
_entry.id   AF-A0A952JUQ1-F1
#
_cell.length_a   1.000
_cell.length_b   1.000
_cell.length_c   1.000
_cell.angle_alpha   90.00
_cell.angle_beta   90.00
_cell.angle_gamma   90.00
#
_symmetry.space_group_name_H-M   'P 1'
#
loop_
_entity.id
_entity.type
_entity.pdbx_description
1 polymer ?
#
loop_
_entity_poly.entity_id
_entity_poly.type
_entity_poly.pdbx_seq_one_letter_code
_entity_poly.pdbx_strand_id
1 'polypeptide(L)'
;MGKVYDSLLSGTSGRTGKIVVANMFGNEVSKIRPRRRTSAPTPKQQLIQQRMTLSAEFMQSYRGYACQHFGKRIGMKSCYNLAMTNLMSSFVIDNVAGTITPQYPAISFSRGTLLAAVPLTLALPTPETLTVTWQDNSAGDAARETDWVQVLIAAKDEPLTSFVENAAQRNAGTYTANLPAQMVGKDLHIFLAFRDTAGEQVSNSVYAGTII
;
A
#
# COMPACT_ATOMS: atom_id res chain seq x y z
N MET A 1 13.07 -19.50 -15.77
CA MET A 1 13.82 -19.27 -14.51
C MET A 1 13.71 -20.57 -13.73
N GLY A 2 14.82 -21.16 -13.32
CA GLY A 2 14.84 -22.43 -12.59
C GLY A 2 15.41 -22.22 -11.20
N LYS A 3 14.81 -22.86 -10.19
CA LYS A 3 15.44 -23.00 -8.88
C LYS A 3 16.55 -24.04 -9.01
N VAL A 4 17.75 -23.71 -8.53
CA VAL A 4 18.89 -24.61 -8.52
C VAL A 4 18.87 -25.37 -7.19
N TYR A 5 18.97 -26.69 -7.26
CA TYR A 5 19.15 -27.56 -6.11
C TYR A 5 20.59 -28.09 -6.15
N ASP A 6 21.23 -28.21 -4.97
CA ASP A 6 22.58 -28.77 -4.81
C ASP A 6 23.63 -28.17 -5.76
N SER A 7 23.78 -26.85 -5.66
CA SER A 7 24.74 -26.10 -6.46
C SER A 7 26.17 -26.43 -6.06
N LEU A 8 26.92 -27.02 -7.01
CA LEU A 8 28.38 -27.22 -6.89
C LEU A 8 29.14 -25.90 -6.68
N LEU A 9 28.54 -24.77 -7.07
CA LEU A 9 29.08 -23.42 -6.99
C LEU A 9 28.33 -22.57 -5.96
N SER A 10 27.80 -23.21 -4.92
CA SER A 10 27.01 -22.58 -3.84
C SER A 10 27.65 -21.27 -3.39
N GLY A 11 26.87 -20.19 -3.41
CA GLY A 11 27.32 -18.84 -3.03
C GLY A 11 27.87 -17.99 -4.18
N THR A 12 27.98 -18.52 -5.39
CA THR A 12 28.30 -17.71 -6.58
C THR A 12 27.09 -16.88 -7.02
N SER A 13 27.33 -15.61 -7.35
CA SER A 13 26.31 -14.71 -7.88
C SER A 13 26.85 -13.95 -9.08
N GLY A 14 25.96 -13.59 -10.00
CA GLY A 14 26.30 -12.82 -11.19
C GLY A 14 26.22 -13.63 -12.47
N ARG A 15 27.08 -13.27 -13.42
CA ARG A 15 26.97 -13.70 -14.82
C ARG A 15 27.99 -14.77 -15.17
N THR A 16 27.50 -15.90 -15.67
CA THR A 16 28.32 -16.97 -16.25
C THR A 16 27.89 -17.19 -17.69
N GLY A 17 28.54 -16.48 -18.62
CA GLY A 17 28.24 -16.56 -20.06
C GLY A 17 26.80 -16.15 -20.40
N LYS A 18 25.99 -17.13 -20.84
CA LYS A 18 24.56 -16.99 -21.19
C LYS A 18 23.62 -17.17 -19.99
N ILE A 19 24.13 -17.62 -18.85
CA ILE A 19 23.36 -17.87 -17.63
C ILE A 19 23.66 -16.77 -16.63
N VAL A 20 22.63 -16.34 -15.91
CA VAL A 20 22.75 -15.46 -14.74
C VAL A 20 22.27 -16.26 -13.54
N VAL A 21 23.13 -16.37 -12.53
CA VAL A 21 22.82 -16.98 -11.23
C VAL A 21 22.62 -15.85 -10.24
N ALA A 22 21.51 -15.89 -9.51
CA ALA A 22 21.23 -14.96 -8.44
C ALA A 22 20.79 -15.74 -7.20
N ASN A 23 21.30 -15.32 -6.05
CA ASN A 23 20.77 -15.77 -4.77
C ASN A 23 19.66 -14.80 -4.35
N MET A 24 18.43 -15.30 -4.24
CA MET A 24 17.31 -14.56 -3.69
C MET A 24 16.93 -15.20 -2.36
N PHE A 25 17.43 -14.58 -1.28
CA PHE A 25 17.09 -14.93 0.09
C PHE A 25 17.33 -16.40 0.44
N GLY A 26 18.51 -16.93 0.07
CA GLY A 26 18.91 -18.31 0.30
C GLY A 26 18.44 -19.28 -0.79
N ASN A 27 17.62 -18.85 -1.74
CA ASN A 27 17.28 -19.66 -2.91
C ASN A 27 18.15 -19.25 -4.09
N GLU A 28 18.96 -20.19 -4.58
CA GLU A 28 19.69 -20.00 -5.82
C GLU A 28 18.77 -20.19 -7.02
N VAL A 29 18.82 -19.21 -7.92
CA VAL A 29 17.96 -19.16 -9.09
C VAL A 29 18.82 -18.89 -10.31
N SER A 30 18.66 -19.73 -11.32
CA SER A 30 19.29 -19.56 -12.63
C SER A 30 18.28 -19.08 -13.66
N LYS A 31 18.71 -18.16 -14.52
CA LYS A 31 17.93 -17.73 -15.68
C LYS A 31 18.84 -17.51 -16.87
N ILE A 32 18.26 -17.68 -18.06
CA ILE A 32 18.94 -17.22 -19.27
C ILE A 32 19.09 -15.70 -19.20
N ARG A 33 20.24 -15.21 -19.65
CA ARG A 33 20.54 -13.78 -19.70
C ARG A 33 19.43 -13.07 -20.49
N PRO A 34 18.77 -12.05 -19.90
CA PRO A 34 17.84 -11.22 -20.63
C PRO A 34 18.54 -10.57 -21.82
N ARG A 35 17.93 -10.66 -23.01
CA ARG A 35 18.41 -9.93 -24.18
C ARG A 35 18.06 -8.45 -23.98
N ARG A 36 19.01 -7.55 -24.28
CA ARG A 36 18.73 -6.11 -24.31
C ARG A 36 17.66 -5.88 -25.38
N ARG A 37 16.55 -5.27 -24.99
CA ARG A 37 15.54 -4.82 -25.94
C ARG A 37 16.06 -3.62 -26.71
N THR A 38 15.85 -3.63 -28.03
CA THR A 38 16.11 -2.51 -28.93
C THR A 38 14.82 -1.82 -29.40
N SER A 39 13.66 -2.48 -29.29
CA SER A 39 12.37 -1.93 -29.70
C SER A 39 11.60 -1.27 -28.56
N ALA A 40 10.84 -0.22 -28.89
CA ALA A 40 9.96 0.48 -27.96
C ALA A 40 8.83 -0.42 -27.40
N PRO A 41 8.41 -0.26 -26.12
CA PRO A 41 7.29 -0.98 -25.51
C PRO A 41 6.02 -0.90 -26.35
N THR A 42 5.29 -2.02 -26.45
CA THR A 42 3.96 -1.99 -27.09
C THR A 42 2.98 -1.18 -26.25
N PRO A 43 1.89 -0.63 -26.81
CA PRO A 43 0.92 0.15 -26.04
C PRO A 43 0.39 -0.58 -24.80
N LYS A 44 0.08 -1.88 -24.94
CA LYS A 44 -0.33 -2.75 -23.81
C LYS A 44 0.76 -2.89 -22.74
N GLN A 45 2.03 -2.96 -23.13
CA GLN A 45 3.15 -2.99 -22.18
C GLN A 45 3.32 -1.64 -21.48
N GLN A 46 3.12 -0.53 -22.18
CA GLN A 46 3.16 0.82 -21.59
C GLN A 46 2.09 0.99 -20.53
N LEU A 47 0.85 0.54 -20.79
CA LEU A 47 -0.23 0.59 -19.80
C LEU A 47 0.10 -0.19 -18.53
N ILE A 48 0.69 -1.38 -18.66
CA ILE A 48 1.10 -2.18 -17.49
C ILE A 48 2.22 -1.47 -16.71
N GLN A 49 3.18 -0.86 -17.42
CA GLN A 49 4.26 -0.09 -16.78
C GLN A 49 3.71 1.14 -16.07
N GLN A 50 2.83 1.90 -16.71
CA GLN A 50 2.16 3.06 -16.12
C GLN A 50 1.37 2.66 -14.86
N ARG A 51 0.63 1.55 -14.90
CA ARG A 51 -0.08 1.04 -13.71
C ARG A 51 0.89 0.74 -12.57
N MET A 52 2.03 0.14 -12.86
CA MET A 52 3.06 -0.13 -11.85
C MET A 52 3.65 1.18 -11.29
N THR A 53 3.92 2.17 -12.14
CA THR A 53 4.40 3.48 -11.68
C THR A 53 3.39 4.16 -10.77
N LEU A 54 2.12 4.27 -11.21
CA LEU A 54 1.05 4.89 -10.41
C LEU A 54 0.84 4.17 -9.07
N SER A 55 0.86 2.84 -9.06
CA SER A 55 0.73 2.06 -7.82
C SER A 55 1.92 2.29 -6.89
N ALA A 56 3.14 2.42 -7.43
CA ALA A 56 4.34 2.66 -6.63
C ALA A 56 4.36 4.08 -6.04
N GLU A 57 3.95 5.08 -6.81
CA GLU A 57 3.80 6.47 -6.37
C GLU A 57 2.70 6.60 -5.32
N PHE A 58 1.55 5.96 -5.52
CA PHE A 58 0.47 5.91 -4.53
C PHE A 58 0.95 5.34 -3.18
N MET A 59 1.78 4.28 -3.22
CA MET A 59 2.30 3.65 -2.01
C MET A 59 3.43 4.44 -1.33
N GLN A 60 3.97 5.49 -1.97
CA GLN A 60 5.20 6.13 -1.52
C GLN A 60 5.09 6.70 -0.10
N SER A 61 3.95 7.31 0.25
CA SER A 61 3.72 7.95 1.55
C SER A 61 3.67 6.96 2.72
N TYR A 62 3.16 5.74 2.50
CA TYR A 62 2.96 4.74 3.56
C TYR A 62 3.78 3.46 3.35
N ARG A 63 4.78 3.47 2.46
CA ARG A 63 5.60 2.30 2.11
C ARG A 63 6.22 1.64 3.34
N GLY A 64 6.73 2.44 4.29
CA GLY A 64 7.34 1.94 5.53
C GLY A 64 6.33 1.14 6.34
N TYR A 65 5.17 1.74 6.57
CA TYR A 65 4.04 1.14 7.27
C TYR A 65 3.52 -0.13 6.58
N ALA A 66 3.28 -0.10 5.26
CA ALA A 66 2.83 -1.27 4.51
C ALA A 66 3.80 -2.45 4.61
N CYS A 67 5.11 -2.19 4.57
CA CYS A 67 6.13 -3.22 4.71
C CYS A 67 6.11 -3.91 6.09
N GLN A 68 5.65 -3.23 7.13
CA GLN A 68 5.54 -3.76 8.48
C GLN A 68 4.20 -4.46 8.72
N HIS A 69 3.12 -3.92 8.14
CA HIS A 69 1.75 -4.20 8.57
C HIS A 69 0.82 -4.77 7.50
N PHE A 70 1.23 -4.85 6.23
CA PHE A 70 0.40 -5.46 5.18
C PHE A 70 0.55 -7.00 5.14
N GLY A 71 1.67 -7.51 5.65
CA GLY A 71 1.93 -8.94 5.71
C GLY A 71 3.41 -9.25 5.89
N LYS A 72 3.68 -10.41 6.47
CA LYS A 72 5.05 -10.93 6.64
C LYS A 72 5.51 -11.59 5.35
N ARG A 73 6.83 -11.67 5.17
CA ARG A 73 7.44 -12.34 4.02
C ARG A 73 7.05 -13.82 4.00
N ILE A 74 6.54 -14.31 2.86
CA ILE A 74 6.25 -15.72 2.64
C ILE A 74 7.01 -16.20 1.40
N GLY A 75 8.01 -17.05 1.61
CA GLY A 75 8.88 -17.55 0.54
C GLY A 75 9.58 -16.40 -0.21
N MET A 76 9.26 -16.27 -1.51
CA MET A 76 9.83 -15.24 -2.40
C MET A 76 9.02 -13.92 -2.44
N LYS A 77 7.86 -13.84 -1.78
CA LYS A 77 7.03 -12.63 -1.76
C LYS A 77 7.49 -11.71 -0.63
N SER A 78 8.13 -10.59 -0.98
CA SER A 78 8.46 -9.53 -0.03
C SER A 78 7.20 -8.83 0.49
N CYS A 79 7.28 -8.20 1.66
CA CYS A 79 6.19 -7.39 2.21
C CYS A 79 5.77 -6.27 1.23
N TYR A 80 6.74 -5.62 0.58
CA TYR A 80 6.48 -4.65 -0.49
C TYR A 80 5.66 -5.26 -1.64
N ASN A 81 6.02 -6.45 -2.12
CA ASN A 81 5.31 -7.10 -3.22
C ASN A 81 3.87 -7.47 -2.84
N LEU A 82 3.62 -7.82 -1.57
CA LEU A 82 2.28 -8.11 -1.09
C LEU A 82 1.40 -6.86 -1.15
N ALA A 83 1.87 -5.73 -0.62
CA ALA A 83 1.15 -4.45 -0.68
C ALA A 83 0.97 -3.95 -2.13
N MET A 84 2.03 -4.03 -2.92
CA MET A 84 2.01 -3.65 -4.33
C MET A 84 0.99 -4.48 -5.14
N THR A 85 0.83 -5.76 -4.82
CA THR A 85 -0.15 -6.61 -5.51
C THR A 85 -1.58 -6.14 -5.25
N ASN A 86 -1.89 -5.67 -4.04
CA ASN A 86 -3.22 -5.14 -3.71
C ASN A 86 -3.51 -3.82 -4.45
N LEU A 87 -2.53 -2.93 -4.54
CA LEU A 87 -2.68 -1.71 -5.35
C LEU A 87 -2.86 -2.06 -6.82
N MET A 88 -2.01 -2.91 -7.37
CA MET A 88 -2.09 -3.34 -8.78
C MET A 88 -3.42 -4.02 -9.13
N SER A 89 -4.07 -4.72 -8.18
CA SER A 89 -5.42 -5.27 -8.37
C SER A 89 -6.52 -4.21 -8.28
N SER A 90 -6.30 -3.13 -7.53
CA SER A 90 -7.27 -2.04 -7.36
C SER A 90 -7.20 -1.02 -8.50
N PHE A 91 -6.05 -0.86 -9.14
CA PHE A 91 -5.88 -0.04 -10.34
C PHE A 91 -6.30 -0.84 -11.58
N VAL A 92 -7.57 -0.70 -11.96
CA VAL A 92 -8.17 -1.46 -13.06
C VAL A 92 -7.79 -0.82 -14.39
N ILE A 93 -7.34 -1.65 -15.33
CA ILE A 93 -7.05 -1.23 -16.71
C ILE A 93 -8.29 -1.48 -17.55
N ASP A 94 -8.82 -0.44 -18.16
CA ASP A 94 -9.74 -0.58 -19.27
C ASP A 94 -8.92 -0.80 -20.57
N ASN A 95 -9.04 -1.99 -21.15
CA ASN A 95 -8.30 -2.34 -22.37
C ASN A 95 -8.90 -1.72 -23.64
N VAL A 96 -10.14 -1.25 -23.59
CA VAL A 96 -10.84 -0.61 -24.72
C VAL A 96 -10.51 0.87 -24.75
N ALA A 97 -10.65 1.55 -23.61
CA ALA A 97 -10.32 2.97 -23.48
C ALA A 97 -8.82 3.25 -23.30
N GLY A 98 -8.04 2.24 -22.87
CA GLY A 98 -6.62 2.40 -22.56
C GLY A 98 -6.37 3.28 -21.33
N THR A 99 -7.33 3.35 -20.41
CA THR A 99 -7.25 4.17 -19.20
C THR A 99 -7.04 3.30 -17.96
N ILE A 100 -6.47 3.89 -16.93
CA ILE A 100 -6.24 3.25 -15.63
C ILE A 100 -7.13 3.95 -14.63
N THR A 101 -8.07 3.24 -14.03
CA THR A 101 -9.00 3.80 -13.04
C THR A 101 -8.74 3.17 -11.68
N PRO A 102 -8.38 3.95 -10.65
CA PRO A 102 -8.23 3.45 -9.29
C PRO A 102 -9.60 3.14 -8.66
N GLN A 103 -9.81 1.91 -8.23
CA GLN A 103 -10.95 1.51 -7.41
C GLN A 103 -10.62 1.73 -5.94
N TYR A 104 -10.83 2.96 -5.45
CA TYR A 104 -10.47 3.35 -4.08
C TYR A 104 -11.03 2.42 -2.99
N PRO A 105 -12.30 1.99 -3.01
CA PRO A 105 -12.84 1.12 -1.95
C PRO A 105 -12.15 -0.25 -1.83
N ALA A 106 -11.48 -0.72 -2.89
CA ALA A 106 -10.75 -1.99 -2.90
C ALA A 106 -9.30 -1.86 -2.39
N ILE A 107 -8.81 -0.63 -2.23
CA ILE A 107 -7.46 -0.36 -1.73
C ILE A 107 -7.42 -0.66 -0.23
N SER A 108 -6.41 -1.45 0.15
CA SER A 108 -6.09 -1.71 1.55
C SER A 108 -4.63 -1.35 1.82
N PHE A 109 -4.35 -0.64 2.90
CA PHE A 109 -2.97 -0.27 3.27
C PHE A 109 -2.45 -1.05 4.49
N SER A 110 -3.34 -1.67 5.28
CA SER A 110 -3.01 -2.52 6.42
C SER A 110 -3.83 -3.81 6.38
N ARG A 111 -3.25 -4.91 6.88
CA ARG A 111 -3.95 -6.19 7.04
C ARG A 111 -3.56 -6.86 8.35
N GLY A 112 -4.55 -7.12 9.21
CA GLY A 112 -4.30 -7.77 10.48
C GLY A 112 -5.57 -8.24 11.17
N THR A 113 -5.40 -8.59 12.44
CA THR A 113 -6.41 -9.29 13.25
C THR A 113 -7.19 -8.39 14.18
N LEU A 114 -6.76 -7.13 14.38
CA LEU A 114 -7.52 -6.20 15.21
C LEU A 114 -8.85 -5.85 14.54
N LEU A 115 -9.82 -5.48 15.38
CA LEU A 115 -11.11 -4.99 14.92
C LEU A 115 -10.91 -3.76 14.02
N ALA A 116 -11.57 -3.78 12.87
CA ALA A 116 -11.49 -2.70 11.90
C ALA A 116 -12.18 -1.43 12.44
N ALA A 117 -11.69 -0.27 12.00
CA ALA A 117 -12.31 1.01 12.31
C ALA A 117 -13.70 1.10 11.65
N VAL A 118 -14.66 1.68 12.38
CA VAL A 118 -15.99 1.99 11.83
C VAL A 118 -16.06 3.49 11.62
N PRO A 119 -15.87 3.99 10.38
CA PRO A 119 -15.94 5.41 10.08
C PRO A 119 -17.38 5.93 10.29
N LEU A 120 -17.52 7.15 10.84
CA LEU A 120 -18.82 7.78 11.08
C LEU A 120 -19.04 8.97 10.16
N THR A 121 -18.29 10.05 10.37
CA THR A 121 -18.40 11.29 9.59
C THR A 121 -17.05 11.81 9.16
N LEU A 122 -17.03 12.41 7.98
CA LEU A 122 -15.90 13.13 7.42
C LEU A 122 -16.35 14.57 7.23
N ALA A 123 -15.57 15.54 7.71
CA ALA A 123 -15.86 16.96 7.58
C ALA A 123 -14.60 17.73 7.16
N LEU A 124 -14.78 18.79 6.39
CA LEU A 124 -13.75 19.78 6.07
C LEU A 124 -14.14 21.10 6.74
N PRO A 125 -13.77 21.35 8.02
CA PRO A 125 -14.09 22.61 8.69
C PRO A 125 -13.48 23.81 7.97
N THR A 126 -12.29 23.62 7.40
CA THR A 126 -11.64 24.56 6.50
C THR A 126 -11.11 23.79 5.29
N PRO A 127 -10.79 24.48 4.16
CA PRO A 127 -10.21 23.82 2.98
C PRO A 127 -8.86 23.11 3.27
N GLU A 128 -8.21 23.47 4.38
CA GLU A 128 -6.90 22.96 4.79
C GLU A 128 -6.99 21.96 5.95
N THR A 129 -8.16 21.76 6.55
CA THR A 129 -8.33 20.87 7.71
C THR A 129 -9.35 19.80 7.41
N LEU A 130 -8.96 18.55 7.63
CA LEU A 130 -9.82 17.38 7.50
C LEU A 130 -10.10 16.82 8.90
N THR A 131 -11.37 16.79 9.28
CA THR A 131 -11.82 16.11 10.50
C THR A 131 -12.41 14.76 10.15
N VAL A 132 -11.85 13.70 10.74
CA VAL A 132 -12.30 12.33 10.60
C VAL A 132 -12.85 11.86 11.95
N THR A 133 -14.05 11.29 11.95
CA THR A 133 -14.65 10.66 13.13
C THR A 133 -14.89 9.17 12.90
N TRP A 134 -14.74 8.39 13.97
CA TRP A 134 -14.99 6.96 13.96
C TRP A 134 -15.68 6.53 15.25
N GLN A 135 -16.39 5.41 15.18
CA GLN A 135 -16.99 4.80 16.35
C GLN A 135 -15.93 4.05 17.15
N ASP A 136 -15.91 4.30 18.46
CA ASP A 136 -15.17 3.44 19.37
C ASP A 136 -15.84 2.07 19.48
N ASN A 137 -15.15 1.06 18.98
CA ASN A 137 -15.54 -0.35 19.02
C ASN A 137 -14.62 -1.18 19.95
N SER A 138 -14.01 -0.55 20.94
CA SER A 138 -13.18 -1.20 21.96
C SER A 138 -13.99 -2.06 22.93
N ALA A 139 -15.31 -1.83 23.02
CA ALA A 139 -16.23 -2.58 23.87
C ALA A 139 -15.81 -2.63 25.37
N GLY A 140 -15.12 -1.60 25.86
CA GLY A 140 -14.63 -1.48 27.23
C GLY A 140 -13.31 -2.20 27.52
N ASP A 141 -12.61 -2.71 26.49
CA ASP A 141 -11.26 -3.26 26.63
C ASP A 141 -10.22 -2.14 26.64
N ALA A 142 -9.64 -1.87 27.81
CA ALA A 142 -8.68 -0.79 28.02
C ALA A 142 -7.44 -0.87 27.11
N ALA A 143 -7.03 -2.08 26.69
CA ALA A 143 -5.91 -2.22 25.76
C ALA A 143 -6.27 -1.66 24.37
N ARG A 144 -7.49 -1.97 23.91
CA ARG A 144 -8.00 -1.54 22.60
C ARG A 144 -8.30 -0.05 22.54
N GLU A 145 -8.80 0.52 23.63
CA GLU A 145 -9.11 1.96 23.72
C GLU A 145 -7.89 2.86 23.43
N THR A 146 -6.70 2.34 23.73
CA THR A 146 -5.42 3.04 23.52
C THR A 146 -4.78 2.79 22.15
N ASP A 147 -5.42 2.01 21.28
CA ASP A 147 -4.93 1.77 19.92
C ASP A 147 -4.78 3.09 19.15
N TRP A 148 -3.69 3.20 18.38
CA TRP A 148 -3.39 4.34 17.54
C TRP A 148 -4.08 4.26 16.19
N VAL A 149 -4.84 5.31 15.86
CA VAL A 149 -5.47 5.47 14.55
C VAL A 149 -4.45 5.89 13.51
N GLN A 150 -4.51 5.26 12.35
CA GLN A 150 -3.69 5.54 11.17
C GLN A 150 -4.62 6.05 10.08
N VAL A 151 -4.27 7.18 9.47
CA VAL A 151 -5.11 7.82 8.45
C VAL A 151 -4.33 7.94 7.15
N LEU A 152 -4.91 7.43 6.07
CA LEU A 152 -4.39 7.62 4.72
C LEU A 152 -5.36 8.49 3.93
N ILE A 153 -4.85 9.55 3.33
CA ILE A 153 -5.59 10.50 2.51
C ILE A 153 -5.03 10.39 1.09
N ALA A 154 -5.89 10.15 0.11
CA ALA A 154 -5.51 10.06 -1.29
C ALA A 154 -6.31 11.08 -2.11
N ALA A 155 -5.63 11.83 -2.98
CA ALA A 155 -6.30 12.67 -3.95
C ALA A 155 -6.91 11.79 -5.07
N LYS A 156 -8.06 12.22 -5.59
CA LYS A 156 -8.68 11.57 -6.74
C LYS A 156 -7.87 11.82 -8.01
N ASP A 157 -7.75 10.79 -8.84
CA ASP A 157 -7.10 10.81 -10.16
C ASP A 157 -5.61 11.22 -10.17
N GLU A 158 -5.01 11.47 -9.01
CA GLU A 158 -3.60 11.78 -8.83
C GLU A 158 -2.93 10.75 -7.89
N PRO A 159 -1.66 10.36 -8.13
CA PRO A 159 -0.92 9.48 -7.23
C PRO A 159 -0.40 10.23 -5.98
N LEU A 160 -1.12 11.24 -5.53
CA LEU A 160 -0.78 12.06 -4.36
C LEU A 160 -1.46 11.47 -3.12
N THR A 161 -0.66 10.91 -2.23
CA THR A 161 -1.12 10.35 -0.96
C THR A 161 -0.40 10.99 0.22
N SER A 162 -1.14 11.24 1.29
CA SER A 162 -0.62 11.71 2.57
C SER A 162 -0.98 10.69 3.65
N PHE A 163 0.02 10.26 4.41
CA PHE A 163 -0.16 9.26 5.45
C PHE A 163 0.19 9.85 6.81
N VAL A 164 -0.75 9.77 7.74
CA VAL A 164 -0.60 10.24 9.11
C VAL A 164 -0.53 9.03 10.02
N GLU A 165 0.68 8.79 10.54
CA GLU A 165 0.90 7.75 11.54
C GLU A 165 0.55 8.24 12.94
N ASN A 166 -0.10 7.37 13.73
CA ASN A 166 -0.44 7.61 15.13
C ASN A 166 -1.21 8.93 15.35
N ALA A 167 -2.25 9.12 14.55
CA ALA A 167 -3.04 10.34 14.52
C ALA A 167 -3.69 10.66 15.88
N ALA A 168 -4.40 9.68 16.45
CA ALA A 168 -5.07 9.79 17.73
C ALA A 168 -5.23 8.41 18.38
N GLN A 169 -5.65 8.39 19.64
CA GLN A 169 -6.09 7.17 20.29
C GLN A 169 -7.52 6.81 19.86
N ARG A 170 -7.85 5.52 19.88
CA ARG A 170 -9.16 5.00 19.45
C ARG A 170 -10.31 5.58 20.26
N ASN A 171 -10.13 5.77 21.57
CA ASN A 171 -11.11 6.38 22.47
C ASN A 171 -11.38 7.88 22.21
N ALA A 172 -10.51 8.58 21.46
CA ALA A 172 -10.71 9.99 21.14
C ALA A 172 -11.89 10.19 20.19
N GLY A 173 -12.22 9.18 19.38
CA GLY A 173 -13.36 9.16 18.43
C GLY A 173 -13.28 10.17 17.28
N THR A 174 -12.32 11.10 17.30
CA THR A 174 -12.15 12.16 16.32
C THR A 174 -10.67 12.51 16.14
N TYR A 175 -10.29 12.93 14.94
CA TYR A 175 -8.99 13.50 14.66
C TYR A 175 -9.09 14.57 13.57
N THR A 176 -8.31 15.64 13.72
CA THR A 176 -8.19 16.70 12.71
C THR A 176 -6.78 16.69 12.11
N ALA A 177 -6.70 16.40 10.82
CA ALA A 177 -5.48 16.40 10.03
C ALA A 177 -5.34 17.71 9.25
N ASN A 178 -4.12 18.23 9.16
CA ASN A 178 -3.81 19.35 8.25
C ASN A 178 -3.51 18.78 6.86
N LEU A 179 -4.20 19.28 5.84
CA LEU A 179 -4.01 18.89 4.45
C LEU A 179 -2.84 19.67 3.84
N PRO A 180 -1.94 19.01 3.09
CA PRO A 180 -0.97 19.70 2.27
C PRO A 180 -1.66 20.61 1.23
N ALA A 181 -1.07 21.76 0.93
CA ALA A 181 -1.62 22.72 -0.04
C ALA A 181 -1.94 22.10 -1.43
N GLN A 182 -1.24 21.02 -1.81
CA GLN A 182 -1.46 20.29 -3.06
C GLN A 182 -2.77 19.48 -3.10
N MET A 183 -3.40 19.24 -1.95
CA MET A 183 -4.63 18.45 -1.80
C MET A 183 -5.87 19.34 -1.58
N VAL A 184 -5.67 20.63 -1.35
CA VAL A 184 -6.76 21.59 -1.10
C VAL A 184 -7.60 21.77 -2.37
N GLY A 185 -8.93 21.63 -2.24
CA GLY A 185 -9.88 21.79 -3.34
C GLY A 185 -9.97 20.61 -4.32
N LYS A 186 -9.41 19.45 -3.96
CA LYS A 186 -9.53 18.20 -4.72
C LYS A 186 -10.46 17.23 -4.00
N ASP A 187 -11.07 16.32 -4.75
CA ASP A 187 -11.80 15.19 -4.19
C ASP A 187 -10.80 14.28 -3.42
N LEU A 188 -11.06 14.04 -2.14
CA LEU A 188 -10.20 13.25 -1.25
C LEU A 188 -10.86 11.94 -0.86
N HIS A 189 -10.10 10.85 -0.96
CA HIS A 189 -10.45 9.52 -0.48
C HIS A 189 -9.72 9.23 0.82
N ILE A 190 -10.45 8.83 1.86
CA ILE A 190 -9.90 8.67 3.20
C ILE A 190 -10.01 7.20 3.62
N PHE A 191 -8.94 6.70 4.23
CA PHE A 191 -8.85 5.35 4.77
C PHE A 191 -8.38 5.39 6.22
N LEU A 192 -8.88 4.46 7.02
CA LEU A 192 -8.59 4.34 8.44
C LEU A 192 -8.12 2.92 8.78
N ALA A 193 -7.18 2.82 9.71
CA ALA A 193 -6.82 1.57 10.36
C ALA A 193 -6.42 1.83 11.82
N PHE A 194 -6.47 0.80 12.65
CA PHE A 194 -5.92 0.84 14.00
C PHE A 194 -4.59 0.09 14.08
N ARG A 195 -3.73 0.54 14.97
CA ARG A 195 -2.47 -0.08 15.34
C ARG A 195 -2.38 -0.15 16.86
N ASP A 196 -1.97 -1.28 17.38
CA ASP A 196 -1.72 -1.43 18.81
C ASP A 196 -0.60 -0.47 19.29
N THR A 197 -0.65 -0.13 20.57
CA THR A 197 0.37 0.66 21.29
C THR A 197 1.77 0.08 21.17
N ALA A 198 1.91 -1.25 21.21
CA ALA A 198 3.18 -1.95 21.00
C ALA A 198 3.68 -1.87 19.54
N GLY A 199 2.81 -1.50 18.60
CA GLY A 199 3.17 -1.39 17.19
C GLY A 199 3.34 -2.73 16.48
N GLU A 200 2.86 -3.85 17.04
CA GLU A 200 2.98 -5.17 16.41
C GLU A 200 1.74 -5.57 15.63
N GLN A 201 0.55 -5.25 16.16
CA GLN A 201 -0.73 -5.64 15.60
C GLN A 201 -1.43 -4.46 14.93
N VAL A 202 -2.15 -4.75 13.85
CA VAL A 202 -2.96 -3.77 13.11
C VAL A 202 -4.33 -4.34 12.78
N SER A 203 -5.27 -3.45 12.49
CA SER A 203 -6.55 -3.83 11.90
C SER A 203 -6.45 -3.90 10.39
N ASN A 204 -7.47 -4.50 9.75
CA ASN A 204 -7.69 -4.27 8.33
C ASN A 204 -8.05 -2.79 8.11
N SER A 205 -7.50 -2.20 7.06
CA SER A 205 -7.84 -0.83 6.68
C SER A 205 -9.24 -0.77 6.09
N VAL A 206 -9.99 0.28 6.43
CA VAL A 206 -11.35 0.53 5.97
C VAL A 206 -11.39 1.84 5.19
N TYR A 207 -12.12 1.84 4.10
CA TYR A 207 -12.41 3.04 3.34
C TYR A 207 -13.51 3.85 4.05
N ALA A 208 -13.18 5.08 4.45
CA ALA A 208 -14.08 5.95 5.20
C ALA A 208 -15.06 6.72 4.31
N GLY A 209 -14.70 6.96 3.05
CA GLY A 209 -15.53 7.67 2.09
C GLY A 209 -14.75 8.68 1.25
N THR A 210 -15.49 9.47 0.49
CA THR A 210 -14.98 10.60 -0.28
C THR A 210 -15.47 11.89 0.35
N ILE A 211 -14.63 12.92 0.33
CA ILE A 211 -15.03 14.29 0.66
C ILE A 211 -14.54 15.24 -0.44
N ILE A 212 -15.29 16.32 -0.65
CA ILE A 212 -15.09 17.34 -1.69
C ILE A 212 -15.01 18.70 -1.01
#